data_AF-A0A7S2Y1S9-F1
#
_entry.id   AF-A0A7S2Y1S9-F1
#
_cell.length_a   1.000
_cell.length_b   1.000
_cell.length_c   1.000
_cell.angle_alpha   90.00
_cell.angle_beta   90.00
_cell.angle_gamma   90.00
#
_symmetry.space_group_name_H-M   'P 1'
#
loop_
_entity.id
_entity.type
_entity.pdbx_description
1 polymer ?
#
loop_
_entity_poly.entity_id
_entity_poly.type
_entity_poly.pdbx_seq_one_letter_code
_entity_poly.pdbx_strand_id
1 'polypeptide(L)'
;ARDGLGAELEFIGNVLAEDAKNYHAWSYRQYVLLQHSSEAQAGEEAVAEMWSQELDYITSLLELDVRNNSAWNQRWFVVHSRPQPVTPEVLQSEVEYALKYIAMAPNNESPWSYLRGYFHGANAFSYSECPDLKAACLRWSEGPEDPSVHAHCLLLDILSQEGSGATLGGGG
;
A
#
# COMPACT_ATOMS: atom_id res chain seq x y z
N ALA A 1 10.02 -32.79 -6.05
CA ALA A 1 8.79 -32.03 -6.31
C ALA A 1 9.07 -30.63 -5.81
N ARG A 2 8.83 -29.58 -6.61
CA ARG A 2 8.69 -28.24 -6.01
C ARG A 2 7.48 -28.34 -5.09
N ASP A 3 7.61 -27.95 -3.83
CA ASP A 3 6.49 -27.94 -2.91
C ASP A 3 5.39 -27.01 -3.48
N GLY A 4 4.12 -27.36 -3.25
CA GLY A 4 3.01 -26.58 -3.78
C GLY A 4 2.99 -25.20 -3.14
N LEU A 5 2.62 -24.17 -3.91
CA LEU A 5 2.50 -22.77 -3.45
C LEU A 5 1.91 -22.63 -2.04
N GLY A 6 0.80 -23.33 -1.76
CA GLY A 6 0.15 -23.28 -0.45
C GLY A 6 1.04 -23.73 0.71
N ALA A 7 1.84 -24.79 0.53
CA ALA A 7 2.73 -25.29 1.56
C ALA A 7 3.89 -24.31 1.84
N GLU A 8 4.42 -23.68 0.79
CA GLU A 8 5.44 -22.62 0.93
C GLU A 8 4.89 -21.40 1.68
N LEU A 9 3.70 -20.92 1.29
CA LEU A 9 3.08 -19.76 1.94
C LEU A 9 2.70 -20.05 3.41
N GLU A 10 2.29 -21.28 3.73
CA GLU A 10 2.04 -21.74 5.10
C GLU A 10 3.32 -21.79 5.93
N PHE A 11 4.38 -22.41 5.40
CA PHE A 11 5.68 -22.46 6.06
C PHE A 11 6.21 -21.05 6.39
N ILE A 12 6.15 -20.15 5.41
CA ILE A 12 6.58 -18.76 5.60
C ILE A 12 5.67 -18.04 6.60
N GLY A 13 4.36 -18.30 6.57
CA GLY A 13 3.40 -17.77 7.53
C GLY A 13 3.77 -18.14 8.97
N ASN A 14 4.17 -19.38 9.21
CA ASN A 14 4.64 -19.84 10.52
C ASN A 14 5.91 -19.11 10.98
N VAL A 15 6.88 -18.90 10.08
CA VAL A 15 8.09 -18.11 10.39
C VAL A 15 7.73 -16.67 10.74
N LEU A 16 6.79 -16.06 10.01
CA LEU A 16 6.32 -14.69 10.26
C LEU A 16 5.46 -14.56 11.52
N ALA A 17 4.81 -15.64 11.96
CA ALA A 17 4.11 -15.66 13.25
C ALA A 17 5.09 -15.60 14.44
N GLU A 18 6.30 -16.15 14.28
CA GLU A 18 7.37 -16.05 15.28
C GLU A 18 8.12 -14.70 15.21
N ASP A 19 8.42 -14.24 13.99
CA ASP A 19 9.05 -12.94 13.74
C ASP A 19 8.40 -12.24 12.53
N ALA A 20 7.41 -11.40 12.83
CA ALA A 20 6.64 -10.65 11.83
C ALA A 20 7.49 -9.69 10.97
N LYS A 21 8.72 -9.39 11.38
CA LYS A 21 9.64 -8.47 10.68
C LYS A 21 10.81 -9.19 10.02
N ASN A 22 10.80 -10.53 9.99
CA ASN A 22 11.86 -11.31 9.38
C ASN A 22 12.01 -10.98 7.89
N TYR A 23 13.08 -10.26 7.57
CA TYR A 23 13.34 -9.77 6.21
C TYR A 23 13.52 -10.90 5.19
N HIS A 24 14.15 -12.00 5.60
CA HIS A 24 14.37 -13.15 4.72
C HIS A 24 13.06 -13.88 4.41
N ALA A 25 12.18 -14.04 5.40
CA ALA A 25 10.87 -14.65 5.23
C ALA A 25 10.01 -13.84 4.26
N TRP A 26 9.96 -12.51 4.43
CA TRP A 26 9.24 -11.62 3.50
C TRP A 26 9.81 -11.65 2.08
N SER A 27 11.14 -11.57 1.94
CA SER A 27 11.80 -11.63 0.63
C SER A 27 11.51 -12.96 -0.07
N TYR A 28 11.52 -14.06 0.67
CA TYR A 28 11.20 -15.37 0.13
C TYR A 28 9.73 -15.50 -0.25
N ARG A 29 8.81 -14.94 0.54
CA ARG A 29 7.37 -14.86 0.21
C ARG A 29 7.15 -14.18 -1.13
N GLN A 30 7.77 -13.02 -1.33
CA GLN A 30 7.69 -12.26 -2.59
C GLN A 30 8.24 -13.06 -3.77
N TYR A 31 9.39 -13.73 -3.58
CA TYR A 31 9.96 -14.61 -4.59
C TYR A 31 9.00 -15.74 -5.00
N VAL A 32 8.43 -16.46 -4.02
CA VAL A 32 7.47 -17.55 -4.26
C VAL A 32 6.27 -17.04 -5.05
N LEU A 33 5.68 -15.91 -4.66
CA LEU A 33 4.54 -15.31 -5.37
C LEU A 33 4.88 -14.95 -6.83
N LEU A 34 6.04 -14.33 -7.09
CA LEU A 34 6.47 -13.99 -8.44
C LEU A 34 6.73 -15.22 -9.30
N GLN A 35 7.46 -16.21 -8.76
CA GLN A 35 7.75 -17.43 -9.49
C GLN A 35 6.45 -18.13 -9.89
N HIS A 36 5.54 -18.32 -8.94
CA HIS A 36 4.26 -18.97 -9.23
C HIS A 36 3.39 -18.14 -10.16
N SER A 37 3.36 -16.81 -10.05
CA SER A 37 2.64 -15.95 -11.01
C SER A 37 3.20 -16.07 -12.44
N SER A 38 4.51 -16.26 -12.60
CA SER A 38 5.18 -16.36 -13.91
C SER A 38 5.14 -17.76 -14.52
N GLU A 39 5.19 -18.79 -13.67
CA GLU A 39 5.20 -20.21 -14.07
C GLU A 39 3.79 -20.81 -14.10
N ALA A 40 2.76 -20.04 -13.72
CA ALA A 40 1.39 -20.50 -13.67
C ALA A 40 0.92 -21.03 -15.03
N GLN A 41 0.94 -22.36 -15.15
CA GLN A 41 0.16 -23.09 -16.15
C GLN A 41 -1.33 -23.04 -15.84
N ALA A 42 -1.67 -22.77 -14.58
CA ALA A 42 -3.02 -22.43 -14.15
C ALA A 42 -3.39 -21.06 -14.74
N GLY A 43 -4.58 -20.95 -15.33
CA GLY A 43 -5.01 -19.77 -16.07
C GLY A 43 -5.06 -18.49 -15.22
N GLU A 44 -5.34 -17.36 -15.89
CA GLU A 44 -5.36 -16.02 -15.29
C GLU A 44 -6.18 -15.92 -13.99
N GLU A 45 -7.28 -16.68 -13.88
CA GLU A 45 -8.13 -16.74 -12.69
C GLU A 45 -7.38 -17.27 -11.46
N ALA A 46 -6.57 -18.32 -11.61
CA ALA A 46 -5.82 -18.89 -10.50
C ALA A 46 -4.71 -17.94 -10.01
N VAL A 47 -4.09 -17.21 -10.94
CA VAL A 47 -3.11 -16.16 -10.60
C VAL A 47 -3.80 -15.02 -9.87
N ALA A 48 -4.96 -14.55 -10.35
CA ALA A 48 -5.73 -13.50 -9.70
C ALA A 48 -6.15 -13.90 -8.27
N GLU A 49 -6.64 -15.13 -8.09
CA GLU A 49 -7.03 -15.68 -6.80
C GLU A 49 -5.83 -15.73 -5.82
N MET A 50 -4.66 -16.18 -6.26
CA MET A 50 -3.44 -16.17 -5.44
C MET A 50 -3.11 -14.76 -4.92
N TRP A 51 -3.12 -13.76 -5.81
CA TRP A 51 -2.85 -12.37 -5.42
C TRP A 51 -3.93 -11.82 -4.48
N SER A 52 -5.19 -12.23 -4.66
CA SER A 52 -6.29 -11.88 -3.75
C SER A 52 -6.07 -12.46 -2.35
N GLN A 53 -5.72 -13.74 -2.26
CA GLN A 53 -5.42 -14.41 -0.98
C GLN A 53 -4.25 -13.75 -0.24
N GLU A 54 -3.26 -13.23 -0.97
CA GLU A 54 -2.17 -12.47 -0.36
C GLU A 54 -2.66 -11.13 0.24
N LEU A 55 -3.60 -10.44 -0.42
CA LEU A 55 -4.23 -9.23 0.13
C LEU A 55 -5.06 -9.52 1.38
N ASP A 56 -5.73 -10.68 1.43
CA ASP A 56 -6.45 -11.14 2.62
C ASP A 56 -5.49 -11.44 3.77
N TYR A 57 -4.37 -12.13 3.48
CA TYR A 57 -3.31 -12.38 4.45
C TYR A 57 -2.74 -11.08 5.03
N ILE A 58 -2.41 -10.11 4.17
CA ILE A 58 -1.96 -8.76 4.60
C ILE A 58 -2.99 -8.10 5.51
N THR A 59 -4.28 -8.17 5.13
CA THR A 59 -5.35 -7.56 5.92
C THR A 59 -5.42 -8.19 7.32
N SER A 60 -5.30 -9.51 7.43
CA SER A 60 -5.26 -10.20 8.72
C SER A 60 -4.08 -9.74 9.61
N LEU A 61 -2.91 -9.47 9.01
CA LEU A 61 -1.74 -8.98 9.75
C LEU A 61 -1.93 -7.53 10.23
N LEU A 62 -2.57 -6.69 9.42
CA LEU A 62 -2.86 -5.29 9.78
C LEU A 62 -4.00 -5.18 10.81
N GLU A 63 -4.94 -6.12 10.81
CA GLU A 63 -5.95 -6.23 11.88
C GLU A 63 -5.32 -6.64 13.21
N LEU A 64 -4.26 -7.47 13.19
CA LEU A 64 -3.49 -7.84 14.37
C LEU A 64 -2.58 -6.70 14.86
N ASP A 65 -1.86 -6.05 13.95
CA ASP A 65 -1.00 -4.90 14.24
C ASP A 65 -1.05 -3.88 13.09
N VAL A 66 -1.81 -2.81 13.30
CA VAL A 66 -1.94 -1.71 12.32
C VAL A 66 -0.60 -1.03 12.01
N ARG A 67 0.40 -1.15 12.90
CA ARG A 67 1.76 -0.58 12.77
C ARG A 67 2.75 -1.54 12.11
N ASN A 68 2.30 -2.68 11.61
CA ASN A 68 3.16 -3.64 10.92
C ASN A 68 3.62 -3.08 9.56
N ASN A 69 4.77 -2.41 9.55
CA ASN A 69 5.36 -1.83 8.34
C ASN A 69 5.67 -2.88 7.26
N SER A 70 5.99 -4.11 7.64
CA SER A 70 6.25 -5.18 6.67
C SER A 70 4.98 -5.58 5.91
N ALA A 71 3.82 -5.58 6.58
CA ALA A 71 2.54 -5.82 5.92
C ALA A 71 2.19 -4.68 4.94
N TRP A 72 2.43 -3.42 5.30
CA TRP A 72 2.29 -2.28 4.38
C TRP A 72 3.23 -2.37 3.18
N ASN A 73 4.49 -2.76 3.40
CA ASN A 73 5.44 -2.99 2.32
C ASN A 73 4.99 -4.14 1.40
N GLN A 74 4.50 -5.24 1.98
CA GLN A 74 3.96 -6.36 1.22
C GLN A 74 2.74 -5.95 0.40
N ARG A 75 1.85 -5.11 0.95
CA ARG A 75 0.72 -4.56 0.20
C ARG A 75 1.16 -3.78 -1.02
N TRP A 76 2.15 -2.90 -0.84
CA TRP A 76 2.75 -2.17 -1.97
C TRP A 76 3.28 -3.14 -3.03
N PHE A 77 4.04 -4.15 -2.61
CA PHE A 77 4.57 -5.18 -3.51
C PHE A 77 3.45 -5.89 -4.28
N VAL A 78 2.40 -6.37 -3.62
CA VAL A 78 1.30 -7.10 -4.27
C VAL A 78 0.57 -6.24 -5.29
N VAL A 79 0.21 -5.01 -4.92
CA VAL A 79 -0.55 -4.10 -5.80
C VAL A 79 0.26 -3.73 -7.05
N HIS A 80 1.59 -3.65 -6.95
CA HIS A 80 2.46 -3.27 -8.06
C HIS A 80 3.08 -4.44 -8.83
N SER A 81 3.02 -5.66 -8.29
CA SER A 81 3.61 -6.86 -8.92
C SER A 81 2.58 -7.79 -9.56
N ARG A 82 1.31 -7.66 -9.18
CA ARG A 82 0.22 -8.41 -9.82
C ARG A 82 0.06 -7.98 -11.30
N PRO A 83 -0.50 -8.84 -12.17
CA PRO A 83 -0.66 -8.53 -13.59
C PRO A 83 -1.56 -7.31 -13.89
N GLN A 84 -2.51 -7.01 -13.00
CA GLN A 84 -3.44 -5.90 -13.17
C GLN A 84 -2.73 -4.56 -12.91
N PRO A 85 -2.84 -3.58 -13.82
CA PRO A 85 -2.23 -2.27 -13.63
C PRO A 85 -2.87 -1.51 -12.47
N VAL A 86 -2.12 -0.59 -11.88
CA VAL A 86 -2.67 0.39 -10.94
C VAL A 86 -3.40 1.47 -11.74
N THR A 87 -4.73 1.41 -11.76
CA THR A 87 -5.59 2.44 -12.38
C THR A 87 -6.03 3.47 -11.34
N PRO A 88 -6.62 4.61 -11.73
CA PRO A 88 -7.20 5.56 -10.78
C PRO A 88 -8.24 4.93 -9.84
N GLU A 89 -9.02 3.94 -10.31
CA GLU A 89 -9.98 3.21 -9.48
C GLU A 89 -9.28 2.34 -8.43
N VAL A 90 -8.17 1.70 -8.81
CA VAL A 90 -7.32 0.96 -7.86
C VAL A 90 -6.72 1.94 -6.84
N LEU A 91 -6.17 3.06 -7.29
CA LEU A 91 -5.63 4.10 -6.42
C LEU A 91 -6.68 4.56 -5.40
N GLN A 92 -7.91 4.87 -5.84
CA GLN A 92 -8.98 5.27 -4.94
C GLN A 92 -9.27 4.21 -3.89
N SER A 93 -9.35 2.93 -4.29
CA SER A 93 -9.55 1.83 -3.34
C SER A 93 -8.41 1.69 -2.33
N GLU A 94 -7.16 1.93 -2.75
CA GLU A 94 -5.99 1.89 -1.86
C GLU A 94 -5.92 3.10 -0.92
N VAL A 95 -6.36 4.29 -1.38
CA VAL A 95 -6.56 5.47 -0.53
C VAL A 95 -7.58 5.18 0.54
N GLU A 96 -8.77 4.71 0.17
CA GLU A 96 -9.82 4.35 1.12
C GLU A 96 -9.35 3.29 2.13
N TYR A 97 -8.64 2.27 1.65
CA TYR A 97 -8.05 1.23 2.50
C TYR A 97 -7.09 1.83 3.54
N ALA A 98 -6.12 2.64 3.12
CA ALA A 98 -5.15 3.22 4.03
C ALA A 98 -5.80 4.21 5.02
N LEU A 99 -6.78 5.00 4.56
CA LEU A 99 -7.51 5.94 5.40
C LEU A 99 -8.27 5.25 6.55
N LYS A 100 -8.78 4.03 6.34
CA LYS A 100 -9.36 3.19 7.41
C LYS A 100 -8.37 2.96 8.55
N TYR A 101 -7.12 2.61 8.24
CA TYR A 101 -6.09 2.34 9.25
C TYR A 101 -5.51 3.62 9.86
N ILE A 102 -5.37 4.68 9.07
CA ILE A 102 -5.02 6.01 9.58
C ILE A 102 -6.02 6.47 10.64
N ALA A 103 -7.32 6.23 10.41
CA ALA A 103 -8.34 6.59 11.40
C ALA A 103 -8.20 5.84 12.73
N MET A 104 -7.58 4.66 12.73
CA MET A 104 -7.29 3.88 13.95
C MET A 104 -5.99 4.33 14.64
N ALA A 105 -4.98 4.75 13.86
CA ALA A 105 -3.70 5.21 14.37
C ALA A 105 -3.14 6.37 13.51
N PRO A 106 -3.59 7.61 13.74
CA PRO A 106 -3.24 8.75 12.88
C PRO A 106 -1.74 9.10 12.85
N ASN A 107 -1.03 8.72 13.91
CA ASN A 107 0.41 8.90 14.08
C ASN A 107 1.23 7.65 13.69
N ASN A 108 0.62 6.67 13.03
CA ASN A 108 1.35 5.58 12.40
C ASN A 108 1.88 6.04 11.03
N GLU A 109 3.20 6.12 10.89
CA GLU A 109 3.85 6.55 9.64
C GLU A 109 3.55 5.62 8.45
N SER A 110 3.46 4.30 8.68
CA SER A 110 3.41 3.30 7.59
C SER A 110 2.31 3.55 6.55
N PRO A 111 1.02 3.75 6.90
CA PRO A 111 -0.02 4.02 5.90
C PRO A 111 0.17 5.37 5.20
N TRP A 112 0.72 6.40 5.87
CA TRP A 112 1.01 7.68 5.22
C TRP A 112 2.13 7.55 4.18
N SER A 113 3.20 6.84 4.54
CA SER A 113 4.31 6.54 3.63
C SER A 113 3.87 5.66 2.45
N TYR A 114 2.99 4.69 2.70
CA TYR A 114 2.35 3.88 1.67
C TYR A 114 1.59 4.75 0.65
N LEU A 115 0.74 5.68 1.12
CA LEU A 115 0.01 6.60 0.26
C LEU A 115 0.92 7.54 -0.52
N ARG A 116 1.93 8.09 0.15
CA ARG A 116 2.89 9.01 -0.44
C ARG A 116 3.64 8.38 -1.63
N GLY A 117 3.79 7.05 -1.66
CA GLY A 117 4.41 6.32 -2.76
C GLY A 117 3.70 6.49 -4.10
N TYR A 118 2.36 6.60 -4.10
CA TYR A 118 1.57 6.71 -5.35
C TYR A 118 1.75 8.05 -6.07
N PHE A 119 2.20 9.08 -5.37
CA PHE A 119 2.31 10.45 -5.88
C PHE A 119 3.76 10.88 -6.12
N HIS A 120 4.71 9.95 -6.04
CA HIS A 120 6.12 10.19 -6.30
C HIS A 120 6.70 9.18 -7.30
N GLY A 121 7.56 9.66 -8.21
CA GLY A 121 8.24 8.83 -9.21
C GLY A 121 7.76 9.03 -10.64
N ALA A 122 8.25 8.19 -11.55
CA ALA A 122 8.05 8.36 -13.00
C ALA A 122 6.59 8.16 -13.47
N ASN A 123 5.79 7.40 -12.71
CA ASN A 123 4.38 7.10 -13.00
C ASN A 123 3.47 7.60 -11.86
N ALA A 124 3.84 8.72 -11.23
CA ALA A 124 3.09 9.30 -10.13
C ALA A 124 1.71 9.78 -10.60
N PHE A 125 0.70 9.53 -9.76
CA PHE A 125 -0.61 10.14 -9.89
C PHE A 125 -0.57 11.61 -9.45
N SER A 126 -1.57 12.38 -9.88
CA SER A 126 -1.82 13.71 -9.34
C SER A 126 -2.67 13.62 -8.08
N TYR A 127 -2.37 14.46 -7.09
CA TYR A 127 -3.23 14.58 -5.90
C TYR A 127 -4.65 15.05 -6.24
N SER A 128 -4.85 15.69 -7.40
CA SER A 128 -6.19 16.09 -7.88
C SER A 128 -7.12 14.91 -8.17
N GLU A 129 -6.57 13.71 -8.37
CA GLU A 129 -7.31 12.47 -8.59
C GLU A 129 -7.87 11.88 -7.29
N CYS A 130 -7.46 12.40 -6.12
CA CYS A 130 -7.82 11.86 -4.80
C CYS A 130 -8.20 12.97 -3.80
N PRO A 131 -9.35 13.64 -3.97
CA PRO A 131 -9.77 14.72 -3.08
C PRO A 131 -9.93 14.28 -1.62
N ASP A 132 -10.32 13.01 -1.40
CA ASP A 132 -10.47 12.43 -0.06
C ASP A 132 -9.15 12.41 0.73
N LEU A 133 -8.02 12.27 0.03
CA LEU A 133 -6.70 12.31 0.67
C LEU A 133 -6.40 13.69 1.25
N LYS A 134 -6.69 14.76 0.49
CA LYS A 134 -6.52 16.14 0.99
C LYS A 134 -7.42 16.42 2.19
N ALA A 135 -8.68 15.99 2.12
CA ALA A 135 -9.62 16.13 3.22
C ALA A 135 -9.14 15.39 4.49
N ALA A 136 -8.61 14.18 4.33
CA ALA A 136 -8.03 13.42 5.43
C ALA A 136 -6.77 14.10 6.01
N CYS A 137 -5.88 14.61 5.16
CA CYS A 137 -4.70 15.36 5.61
C CYS A 137 -5.09 16.56 6.47
N LEU A 138 -6.05 17.37 6.02
CA LEU A 138 -6.57 18.52 6.79
C LEU A 138 -7.14 18.09 8.15
N ARG A 139 -7.98 17.05 8.14
CA ARG A 139 -8.59 16.51 9.36
C ARG A 139 -7.56 16.11 10.40
N TRP A 140 -6.50 15.41 9.97
CA TRP A 140 -5.50 14.85 10.88
C TRP A 140 -4.34 15.82 11.17
N SER A 141 -4.16 16.88 10.38
CA SER A 141 -3.22 17.96 10.70
C SER A 141 -3.79 18.94 11.74
N GLU A 142 -5.09 19.20 11.73
CA GLU A 142 -5.71 20.22 12.60
C GLU A 142 -6.36 19.63 13.87
N GLY A 143 -6.11 18.35 14.17
CA GLY A 143 -6.72 17.63 15.30
C GLY A 143 -6.33 18.21 16.67
N PRO A 144 -7.29 18.41 17.60
CA PRO A 144 -7.08 19.21 18.81
C PRO A 144 -6.21 18.57 19.91
N GLU A 145 -5.96 17.26 19.87
CA GLU A 145 -5.21 16.57 20.96
C GLU A 145 -3.92 15.88 20.52
N ASP A 146 -3.74 15.55 19.24
CA ASP A 146 -2.52 14.90 18.72
C ASP A 146 -2.43 15.02 17.19
N PRO A 147 -2.03 16.18 16.65
CA PRO A 147 -1.97 16.41 15.22
C PRO A 147 -0.88 15.56 14.57
N SER A 148 -1.21 14.92 13.45
CA SER A 148 -0.27 14.06 12.74
C SER A 148 0.73 14.86 11.93
N VAL A 149 2.02 14.69 12.26
CA VAL A 149 3.12 15.26 11.47
C VAL A 149 3.13 14.70 10.05
N HIS A 150 2.73 13.43 9.88
CA HIS A 150 2.67 12.79 8.57
C HIS A 150 1.55 13.37 7.71
N ALA A 151 0.39 13.66 8.32
CA ALA A 151 -0.70 14.37 7.65
C ALA A 151 -0.27 15.78 7.21
N HIS A 152 0.45 16.51 8.06
CA HIS A 152 1.01 17.82 7.70
C HIS A 152 2.00 17.73 6.53
N CYS A 153 2.95 16.80 6.58
CA CYS A 153 3.92 16.63 5.51
C CYS A 153 3.23 16.32 4.17
N LEU A 154 2.26 15.42 4.17
CA LEU A 154 1.54 15.08 2.95
C LEU A 154 0.64 16.24 2.47
N LEU A 155 0.06 17.03 3.38
CA LEU A 155 -0.67 18.25 3.02
C LEU A 155 0.23 19.26 2.31
N LEU A 156 1.46 19.46 2.79
CA LEU A 156 2.43 20.36 2.17
C LEU A 156 2.80 19.91 0.75
N ASP A 157 2.96 18.60 0.54
CA ASP A 157 3.22 18.04 -0.78
C ASP A 157 2.05 18.33 -1.75
N ILE A 158 0.80 18.14 -1.28
CA ILE A 158 -0.42 18.44 -2.05
C ILE A 158 -0.47 19.92 -2.44
N LEU A 159 -0.33 20.82 -1.47
CA LEU A 159 -0.40 22.26 -1.69
C LEU A 159 0.73 22.76 -2.61
N SER A 160 1.91 22.16 -2.50
CA SER A 160 3.05 22.49 -3.36
C SER A 160 2.81 22.09 -4.82
N GLN A 161 2.17 20.95 -5.07
CA GLN A 161 1.76 20.52 -6.41
C GLN A 161 0.68 21.46 -6.99
N GLU A 162 -0.34 21.83 -6.19
CA GLU A 162 -1.40 22.76 -6.60
C GLU A 162 -0.84 24.16 -6.94
N GLY A 163 0.06 24.68 -6.10
CA GLY A 163 0.71 25.97 -6.32
C GLY A 163 1.56 26.01 -7.59
N SER A 164 2.24 24.90 -7.91
CA SER A 164 3.05 24.77 -9.13
C SER A 164 2.20 24.71 -10.41
N GLY A 165 0.99 24.15 -10.33
CA GLY A 165 0.03 24.13 -11.43
C GLY A 165 -0.57 25.50 -11.75
N ALA A 166 -0.75 26.36 -10.74
CA ALA A 166 -1.32 27.70 -10.90
C ALA A 166 -0.38 28.68 -11.63
N THR A 167 0.94 28.54 -11.49
CA THR A 167 1.92 29.44 -12.11
C THR A 167 2.07 29.25 -13.62
N LEU A 168 1.70 28.08 -14.16
CA LEU A 168 1.85 27.75 -15.58
C LEU A 168 0.63 28.15 -16.45
N GLY A 169 -0.48 28.57 -15.84
CA GLY A 169 -1.72 28.93 -16.55
C GLY A 169 -1.94 30.44 -16.77
N GLY A 170 -1.01 31.30 -16.34
CA GLY A 170 -1.21 32.76 -16.26
C GLY A 170 -0.51 33.61 -17.32
N GLY A 171 0.02 33.03 -18.40
CA GLY A 171 0.72 33.76 -19.47
C GLY A 171 0.11 33.48 -20.85
N GLY A 172 -0.93 34.21 -21.20
CA GLY A 172 -1.49 34.33 -22.55
C GLY A 172 -1.51 35.78 -22.99
#